data_AF-A0A961C5V7-F1
#
_entry.id   AF-A0A961C5V7-F1
#
_cell.length_a   1.000
_cell.length_b   1.000
_cell.length_c   1.000
_cell.angle_alpha   90.00
_cell.angle_beta   90.00
_cell.angle_gamma   90.00
#
_symmetry.space_group_name_H-M   'P 1'
#
loop_
_entity.id
_entity.type
_entity.pdbx_description
1 polymer ?
#
loop_
_entity_poly.entity_id
_entity_poly.type
_entity_poly.pdbx_seq_one_letter_code
_entity_poly.pdbx_strand_id
1 'polypeptide(L)'
;MTIESRNNSIRCTPSIGVAEVSFEAFAEQWEPIYPALVKTCRDTWGDFEGFLQFPVEIRKIVYTTNAIESLNSRFRIAAVRRGHFPTDQAALRVLDLVATERRKNRSNPTGRINGWKHILNTLTIHYNDRITAVTD
;
A
#
# COMPACT_ATOMS: atom_id res chain seq x y z
N MET A 1 12.42 -3.37 -19.06
CA MET A 1 12.11 -3.52 -17.64
C MET A 1 11.77 -2.13 -17.09
N THR A 2 10.53 -1.88 -16.69
CA THR A 2 10.09 -0.57 -16.16
C THR A 2 10.51 -0.40 -14.69
N ILE A 3 10.63 0.85 -14.22
CA ILE A 3 10.95 1.19 -12.81
C ILE A 3 10.03 0.44 -11.84
N GLU A 4 8.73 0.35 -12.16
CA GLU A 4 7.73 -0.35 -11.35
C GLU A 4 8.00 -1.86 -11.22
N SER A 5 8.43 -2.51 -12.31
CA SER A 5 8.73 -3.94 -12.31
C SER A 5 9.94 -4.28 -11.43
N ARG A 6 10.93 -3.38 -11.32
CA ARG A 6 12.13 -3.54 -10.50
C ARG A 6 11.90 -3.12 -9.04
N ASN A 7 10.96 -2.19 -8.79
CA ASN A 7 10.54 -1.82 -7.44
C ASN A 7 9.75 -2.96 -6.74
N ASN A 8 8.96 -3.71 -7.52
CA ASN A 8 8.25 -4.88 -6.99
C ASN A 8 9.21 -6.03 -6.58
N SER A 9 10.37 -6.18 -7.24
CA SER A 9 11.35 -7.19 -6.84
C SER A 9 12.02 -6.89 -5.51
N ILE A 10 12.23 -5.61 -5.15
CA ILE A 10 12.81 -5.22 -3.85
C ILE A 10 11.84 -5.58 -2.71
N ARG A 11 10.54 -5.32 -2.88
CA ARG A 11 9.48 -5.54 -1.86
C ARG A 11 9.18 -7.02 -1.58
N CYS A 12 9.45 -7.89 -2.56
CA CYS A 12 9.15 -9.33 -2.49
C CYS A 12 10.34 -10.20 -2.03
N THR A 13 11.44 -9.59 -1.57
CA THR A 13 12.64 -10.33 -1.12
C THR A 13 12.43 -11.02 0.22
N PRO A 14 12.98 -12.22 0.45
CA PRO A 14 12.76 -12.97 1.69
C PRO A 14 13.54 -12.41 2.90
N SER A 15 14.60 -11.62 2.69
CA SER A 15 15.43 -11.06 3.75
C SER A 15 15.89 -9.63 3.46
N ILE A 16 16.22 -8.89 4.53
CA ILE A 16 16.68 -7.49 4.47
C ILE A 16 17.96 -7.37 3.64
N GLY A 17 18.95 -8.24 3.85
CA GLY A 17 20.21 -8.20 3.10
C GLY A 17 20.00 -8.40 1.58
N VAL A 18 19.04 -9.24 1.16
CA VAL A 18 18.72 -9.39 -0.27
C VAL A 18 17.99 -8.15 -0.81
N ALA A 19 17.19 -7.49 0.02
CA ALA A 19 16.55 -6.22 -0.33
C ALA A 19 17.56 -5.09 -0.54
N GLU A 20 18.58 -4.99 0.32
CA GLU A 20 19.67 -4.01 0.22
C GLU A 20 20.47 -4.21 -1.07
N VAL A 21 20.91 -5.43 -1.35
CA VAL A 21 21.62 -5.74 -2.61
C VAL A 21 20.77 -5.38 -3.83
N SER A 22 19.47 -5.69 -3.77
CA SER A 22 18.54 -5.35 -4.86
C SER A 22 18.33 -3.84 -5.00
N PHE A 23 18.37 -3.10 -3.88
CA PHE A 23 18.24 -1.65 -3.86
C PHE A 23 19.50 -0.96 -4.39
N GLU A 24 20.69 -1.44 -4.06
CA GLU A 24 21.93 -0.90 -4.64
C GLU A 24 22.00 -1.13 -6.15
N ALA A 25 21.62 -2.31 -6.64
CA ALA A 25 21.53 -2.58 -8.08
C ALA A 25 20.45 -1.72 -8.77
N PHE A 26 19.42 -1.29 -8.03
CA PHE A 26 18.44 -0.31 -8.51
C PHE A 26 19.04 1.10 -8.54
N ALA A 27 19.72 1.52 -7.47
CA ALA A 27 20.36 2.82 -7.37
C ALA A 27 21.40 3.00 -8.49
N GLU A 28 22.29 2.02 -8.71
CA GLU A 28 23.31 2.08 -9.76
C GLU A 28 22.71 2.32 -11.16
N GLN A 29 21.57 1.69 -11.47
CA GLN A 29 20.92 1.87 -12.76
C GLN A 29 20.21 3.24 -12.88
N TRP A 30 19.54 3.68 -11.81
CA TRP A 30 18.56 4.76 -11.91
C TRP A 30 19.03 6.10 -11.31
N GLU A 31 20.06 6.10 -10.48
CA GLU A 31 20.64 7.32 -9.90
C GLU A 31 21.16 8.30 -10.95
N PRO A 32 21.81 7.86 -12.06
CA PRO A 32 22.24 8.80 -13.11
C PRO A 32 21.07 9.49 -13.82
N ILE A 33 19.89 8.86 -13.83
CA ILE A 33 18.70 9.33 -14.57
C ILE A 33 17.76 10.11 -13.64
N TYR A 34 17.59 9.63 -12.41
CA TYR A 34 16.66 10.14 -11.40
C TYR A 34 17.33 10.23 -10.01
N PRO A 35 18.32 11.11 -9.84
CA PRO A 35 19.10 11.19 -8.59
C PRO A 35 18.22 11.56 -7.38
N ALA A 36 17.22 12.43 -7.57
CA ALA A 36 16.28 12.82 -6.51
C ALA A 36 15.40 11.66 -6.03
N LEU A 37 15.02 10.74 -6.93
CA LEU A 37 14.24 9.54 -6.60
C LEU A 37 15.07 8.62 -5.70
N VAL A 38 16.30 8.31 -6.13
CA VAL A 38 17.20 7.42 -5.37
C VAL A 38 17.55 8.03 -4.03
N LYS A 39 17.81 9.34 -3.98
CA LYS A 39 18.03 10.06 -2.71
C LYS A 39 16.83 9.91 -1.77
N THR A 40 15.61 10.15 -2.25
CA THR A 40 14.40 10.00 -1.42
C THR A 40 14.27 8.57 -0.90
N CYS A 41 14.52 7.56 -1.74
CA CYS A 41 14.48 6.17 -1.29
C CYS A 41 15.54 5.86 -0.23
N ARG A 42 16.78 6.36 -0.37
CA ARG A 42 17.84 6.24 0.64
C ARG A 42 17.44 6.93 1.95
N ASP A 43 16.90 8.14 1.87
CA ASP A 43 16.46 8.91 3.04
C ASP A 43 15.33 8.17 3.81
N THR A 44 14.43 7.49 3.10
CA THR A 44 13.31 6.71 3.69
C THR A 44 13.64 5.23 3.93
N TRP A 45 14.89 4.80 3.74
CA TRP A 45 15.24 3.37 3.77
C TRP A 45 14.98 2.72 5.13
N GLY A 46 15.22 3.46 6.23
CA GLY A 46 14.95 2.96 7.59
C GLY A 46 13.47 2.62 7.83
N ASP A 47 12.55 3.43 7.30
CA ASP A 47 11.11 3.13 7.37
C ASP A 47 10.75 1.89 6.54
N PHE A 48 11.43 1.72 5.40
CA PHE A 48 11.25 0.56 4.53
C PHE A 48 11.78 -0.73 5.15
N GLU A 49 12.85 -0.67 5.94
CA GLU A 49 13.38 -1.82 6.68
C GLU A 49 12.33 -2.38 7.66
N GLY A 50 11.63 -1.51 8.40
CA GLY A 50 10.53 -1.92 9.28
C GLY A 50 9.42 -2.65 8.51
N PHE A 51 9.12 -2.23 7.29
CA PHE A 51 8.18 -2.94 6.42
C PHE A 51 8.67 -4.35 6.02
N LEU A 52 9.97 -4.54 5.82
CA LEU A 52 10.55 -5.86 5.52
C LEU A 52 10.52 -6.82 6.71
N GLN A 53 10.27 -6.34 7.94
CA GLN A 53 10.08 -7.23 9.09
C GLN A 53 8.75 -8.00 9.04
N PHE A 54 7.77 -7.53 8.28
CA PHE A 54 6.53 -8.28 8.08
C PHE A 54 6.77 -9.57 7.29
N PRO A 55 6.06 -10.66 7.57
CA PRO A 55 6.01 -11.84 6.71
C PRO A 55 5.61 -11.48 5.27
N VAL A 56 6.16 -12.18 4.28
CA VAL A 56 5.95 -11.87 2.84
C VAL A 56 4.47 -11.90 2.45
N GLU A 57 3.69 -12.78 3.09
CA GLU A 57 2.24 -12.92 2.92
C GLU A 57 1.49 -11.66 3.36
N ILE A 58 1.98 -10.99 4.41
CA ILE A 58 1.42 -9.75 4.96
C ILE A 58 1.92 -8.54 4.18
N ARG A 59 3.17 -8.55 3.69
CA ARG A 59 3.70 -7.43 2.88
C ARG A 59 2.80 -7.12 1.70
N LYS A 60 2.25 -8.15 1.04
CA LYS A 60 1.36 -7.99 -0.12
C LYS A 60 0.14 -7.13 0.15
N ILE A 61 -0.53 -7.31 1.27
CA ILE A 61 -1.70 -6.48 1.61
C ILE A 61 -1.27 -5.05 1.95
N VAL A 62 -0.11 -4.88 2.61
CA VAL A 62 0.40 -3.57 3.02
C VAL A 62 0.88 -2.73 1.83
N TYR A 63 1.65 -3.31 0.89
CA TYR A 63 2.17 -2.56 -0.26
C TYR A 63 1.17 -2.37 -1.39
N THR A 64 0.05 -3.10 -1.40
CA THR A 64 -0.99 -2.87 -2.42
C THR A 64 -1.67 -1.53 -2.16
N THR A 65 -1.18 -0.50 -2.83
CA THR A 65 -1.73 0.86 -2.80
C THR A 65 -3.12 0.94 -3.45
N ASN A 66 -3.56 -0.10 -4.18
CA ASN A 66 -4.86 -0.20 -4.85
C ASN A 66 -6.04 0.29 -4.01
N ALA A 67 -6.09 0.00 -2.71
CA ALA A 67 -7.19 0.45 -1.85
C ALA A 67 -7.17 1.97 -1.64
N ILE A 68 -6.00 2.52 -1.30
CA ILE A 68 -5.80 3.96 -1.06
C ILE A 68 -5.92 4.74 -2.38
N GLU A 69 -5.32 4.26 -3.47
CA GLU A 69 -5.43 4.84 -4.80
C GLU A 69 -6.87 4.84 -5.31
N SER A 70 -7.61 3.74 -5.10
CA SER A 70 -9.03 3.68 -5.45
C SER A 70 -9.85 4.71 -4.67
N LEU A 71 -9.59 4.87 -3.37
CA LEU A 71 -10.25 5.88 -2.54
C LEU A 71 -9.88 7.31 -2.98
N ASN A 72 -8.59 7.59 -3.18
CA ASN A 72 -8.11 8.89 -3.64
C ASN A 72 -8.66 9.27 -5.01
N SER A 73 -8.77 8.31 -5.93
CA SER A 73 -9.42 8.51 -7.23
C SER A 73 -10.88 8.93 -7.08
N ARG A 74 -11.62 8.30 -6.16
CA ARG A 74 -13.02 8.66 -5.86
C ARG A 74 -13.13 10.06 -5.26
N PHE A 75 -12.26 10.40 -4.30
CA PHE A 75 -12.21 11.75 -3.73
C PHE A 75 -11.92 12.80 -4.79
N ARG A 76 -10.93 12.56 -5.67
CA ARG A 76 -10.62 13.46 -6.78
C ARG A 76 -11.81 13.67 -7.71
N ILE A 77 -12.51 12.59 -8.09
CA ILE A 77 -13.70 12.69 -8.94
C ILE A 77 -14.80 13.50 -8.26
N ALA A 78 -15.06 13.29 -6.97
CA ALA A 78 -16.07 14.02 -6.22
C ALA A 78 -15.74 15.52 -6.10
N ALA A 79 -14.47 15.85 -5.83
CA ALA A 79 -13.99 17.22 -5.76
C ALA A 79 -14.10 17.93 -7.12
N VAL A 80 -13.62 17.31 -8.20
CA VAL A 80 -13.67 17.87 -9.56
C VAL A 80 -15.11 18.13 -10.01
N ARG A 81 -16.04 17.20 -9.71
CA ARG A 81 -17.46 17.37 -10.07
C ARG A 81 -18.15 18.52 -9.33
N ARG A 82 -17.71 18.83 -8.11
CA ARG A 82 -18.25 19.94 -7.31
C ARG A 82 -17.61 21.28 -7.68
N GLY A 83 -16.34 21.29 -8.08
CA GLY A 83 -15.60 22.48 -8.48
C GLY A 83 -15.15 23.33 -7.30
N HIS A 84 -16.10 23.97 -6.59
CA HIS A 84 -15.86 24.83 -5.44
C HIS A 84 -16.64 24.33 -4.21
N PHE A 85 -16.04 24.52 -3.03
CA PHE A 85 -16.70 24.29 -1.75
C PHE A 85 -16.89 25.62 -1.01
N PRO A 86 -18.09 25.91 -0.50
CA PRO A 86 -18.38 27.16 0.21
C PRO A 86 -17.71 27.24 1.59
N THR A 87 -17.45 26.09 2.21
CA THR A 87 -16.74 25.95 3.49
C THR A 87 -15.95 24.64 3.54
N ASP A 88 -14.96 24.56 4.42
CA ASP A 88 -14.20 23.34 4.67
C ASP A 88 -15.12 22.19 5.16
N GLN A 89 -16.13 22.53 5.96
CA GLN A 89 -17.13 21.56 6.43
C GLN A 89 -17.93 20.96 5.27
N ALA A 90 -18.26 21.76 4.25
CA ALA A 90 -18.93 21.26 3.05
C ALA A 90 -18.03 20.30 2.26
N ALA A 91 -16.73 20.58 2.18
CA ALA A 91 -15.76 19.66 1.57
C ALA A 91 -15.66 18.34 2.35
N LEU A 92 -15.48 18.42 3.67
CA LEU A 92 -15.40 17.25 4.55
C LEU A 92 -16.66 16.38 4.46
N ARG A 93 -17.86 16.99 4.42
CA ARG A 93 -19.11 16.23 4.29
C ARG A 93 -19.20 15.48 2.97
N VAL A 94 -18.68 16.05 1.88
CA VAL A 94 -18.62 15.33 0.59
C VAL A 94 -17.64 14.16 0.64
N LEU A 95 -16.47 14.34 1.25
CA LEU A 95 -15.50 13.25 1.42
C LEU A 95 -16.04 12.14 2.32
N ASP A 96 -16.74 12.49 3.41
CA ASP A 96 -17.43 11.57 4.32
C ASP A 96 -18.46 10.71 3.57
N LEU A 97 -19.32 11.35 2.76
CA LEU A 97 -20.28 10.63 1.91
C LEU A 97 -19.58 9.69 0.92
N VAL A 98 -18.48 10.14 0.30
CA VAL A 98 -17.71 9.29 -0.61
C VAL A 98 -17.09 8.11 0.13
N ALA A 99 -16.55 8.30 1.32
CA ALA A 99 -15.91 7.24 2.12
C ALA A 99 -16.92 6.18 2.59
N THR A 100 -18.10 6.61 3.03
CA THR A 100 -19.16 5.74 3.56
C THR A 100 -20.03 5.08 2.50
N GLU A 101 -20.04 5.60 1.27
CA GLU A 101 -20.79 5.01 0.15
C GLU A 101 -20.28 3.60 -0.16
N ARG A 102 -21.14 2.60 0.09
CA ARG A 102 -20.90 1.21 -0.32
C ARG A 102 -21.12 1.06 -1.81
N ARG A 103 -20.07 0.69 -2.55
CA ARG A 103 -20.17 0.32 -3.96
C ARG A 103 -19.75 -1.12 -4.18
N LYS A 104 -20.46 -1.81 -5.08
CA LYS A 104 -20.03 -3.11 -5.59
C LYS A 104 -18.69 -2.92 -6.30
N ASN A 105 -17.65 -3.60 -5.83
CA ASN A 105 -16.36 -3.60 -6.51
C ASN A 105 -16.54 -4.36 -7.83
N ARG A 106 -16.42 -3.65 -8.96
CA ARG A 106 -16.76 -4.19 -10.29
C ARG A 106 -15.87 -5.38 -10.69
N SER A 107 -14.64 -5.44 -10.15
CA SER A 107 -13.65 -6.49 -10.42
C SER A 107 -13.61 -7.59 -9.35
N ASN A 108 -14.18 -7.34 -8.16
CA ASN A 108 -14.26 -8.30 -7.06
C ASN A 108 -15.69 -8.33 -6.50
N PRO A 109 -16.55 -9.23 -7.01
CA PRO A 109 -17.95 -9.31 -6.61
C PRO A 109 -18.18 -9.49 -5.11
N THR A 110 -17.21 -10.09 -4.41
CA THR A 110 -17.28 -10.35 -2.96
C THR A 110 -16.76 -9.20 -2.11
N GLY A 111 -15.99 -8.28 -2.69
CA GLY A 111 -15.27 -7.23 -1.95
C GLY A 111 -14.20 -7.76 -0.98
N ARG A 112 -13.93 -9.07 -0.95
CA ARG A 112 -12.99 -9.70 0.00
C ARG A 112 -11.56 -9.62 -0.51
N ILE A 113 -10.61 -9.40 0.37
CA ILE A 113 -9.19 -9.41 0.00
C ILE A 113 -8.81 -10.83 -0.43
N ASN A 114 -8.22 -10.96 -1.61
CA ASN A 114 -7.74 -12.25 -2.14
C ASN A 114 -6.71 -12.84 -1.16
N GLY A 115 -6.90 -14.10 -0.76
CA GLY A 115 -6.01 -14.75 0.19
C GLY A 115 -6.20 -14.33 1.66
N TRP A 116 -7.26 -13.59 2.01
CA TRP A 116 -7.49 -13.09 3.37
C TRP A 116 -7.41 -14.18 4.46
N LYS A 117 -7.94 -15.38 4.22
CA LYS A 117 -7.85 -16.49 5.19
C LYS A 117 -6.40 -16.87 5.48
N HIS A 118 -5.56 -16.94 4.46
CA HIS A 118 -4.15 -17.26 4.61
C HIS A 118 -3.41 -16.14 5.35
N ILE A 119 -3.66 -14.88 4.99
CA ILE A 119 -3.11 -13.70 5.67
C ILE A 119 -3.51 -13.69 7.16
N LEU A 120 -4.77 -13.98 7.46
CA LEU A 120 -5.28 -14.03 8.83
C LEU A 120 -4.59 -15.11 9.65
N ASN A 121 -4.36 -16.30 9.06
CA ASN A 121 -3.60 -17.36 9.72
C ASN A 121 -2.16 -16.92 10.00
N THR A 122 -1.47 -16.30 9.04
CA THR A 122 -0.13 -15.76 9.24
C THR A 122 -0.11 -14.70 10.33
N LEU A 123 -1.05 -13.76 10.33
CA LEU A 123 -1.18 -12.74 11.38
C LEU A 123 -1.39 -13.37 12.76
N THR A 124 -2.24 -14.39 12.85
CA THR A 124 -2.52 -15.10 14.11
C THR A 124 -1.27 -15.80 14.63
N ILE A 125 -0.47 -16.43 13.76
CA ILE A 125 0.78 -17.09 14.17
C ILE A 125 1.81 -16.06 14.66
N HIS A 126 1.98 -14.95 13.94
CA HIS A 126 3.02 -13.96 14.22
C HIS A 126 2.67 -12.97 15.34
N TYR A 127 1.37 -12.72 15.58
CA TYR A 127 0.87 -11.73 16.54
C TYR A 127 -0.23 -12.31 17.44
N ASN A 128 -0.09 -13.57 17.84
CA ASN A 128 -1.08 -14.31 18.62
C ASN A 128 -1.48 -13.60 19.93
N ASP A 129 -0.55 -12.87 20.54
CA ASP A 129 -0.73 -12.07 21.75
C ASP A 129 -1.67 -10.88 21.56
N ARG A 130 -1.92 -10.46 20.31
CA ARG A 130 -2.71 -9.26 19.97
C ARG A 130 -4.02 -9.57 19.25
N ILE A 131 -4.15 -10.77 18.68
CA ILE A 131 -5.32 -11.19 17.93
C ILE A 131 -6.02 -12.27 18.73
N THR A 132 -7.02 -11.87 19.52
CA THR A 132 -7.99 -12.83 20.04
C THR A 132 -8.76 -13.38 18.84
N ALA A 133 -8.51 -14.64 18.49
CA ALA A 133 -9.39 -15.36 17.60
C ALA A 133 -10.80 -15.26 18.17
N VAL A 134 -11.72 -14.63 17.43
CA VAL A 134 -13.15 -14.70 17.75
C VAL A 134 -13.53 -16.15 17.53
N THR A 135 -13.45 -16.95 18.58
CA THR A 135 -14.12 -18.25 18.68
C THR A 135 -15.62 -17.97 18.66
N ASP A 136 -16.22 -18.13 17.49
CA ASP A 136 -17.67 -18.41 17.35
C ASP A 136 -17.99 -19.80 17.93
#